data_AF-A0A956KTC3-F1
#
_entry.id   AF-A0A956KTC3-F1
#
_cell.length_a   1.000
_cell.length_b   1.000
_cell.length_c   1.000
_cell.angle_alpha   90.00
_cell.angle_beta   90.00
_cell.angle_gamma   90.00
#
_symmetry.space_group_name_H-M   'P 1'
#
loop_
_entity.id
_entity.type
_entity.pdbx_description
1 polymer ?
#
loop_
_entity_poly.entity_id
_entity_poly.type
_entity_poly.pdbx_seq_one_letter_code
_entity_poly.pdbx_strand_id
1 'polypeptide(L)'
;MDVRQALLLALATVPLGGCPSTWNCHPDEEDFSVDEAVSAAEIDEIIAAGYTDQVSWETVKCETVCDVVYNRVRGWQTAEIETCSLTLPENPDGTGAPGKVVCDGLGIEYYCKGRRPLGHVDRGDEDCSDALGRSLAAMAYLEAASVLAFEELAEQLRGWGGPEALIERCLAAAADERVHAEMMTALAEEQGARVPVVEEARSEPADRLAVALHNAVEGCVHETFSALLAACYARRAHSPALRRAFARLADDETRHGQLAWDLHEWLRGQLEEDDRRMVDAARSRALDDLRERGRVLAALPIELGPPTPAQGEALATAFAAALAA
;
A
#
# COMPACT_ATOMS: atom_id res chain seq x y z
N MET A 1 8.84 -10.15 -16.55
CA MET A 1 9.36 -8.79 -16.34
C MET A 1 10.59 -8.89 -15.44
N ASP A 2 11.65 -8.10 -15.65
CA ASP A 2 12.83 -8.05 -14.77
C ASP A 2 12.77 -6.82 -13.84
N VAL A 3 12.36 -7.04 -12.60
CA VAL A 3 12.15 -5.97 -11.61
C VAL A 3 13.43 -5.20 -11.36
N ARG A 4 14.54 -5.92 -11.22
CA ARG A 4 15.83 -5.30 -10.89
C ARG A 4 16.25 -4.35 -12.00
N GLN A 5 16.07 -4.74 -13.26
CA GLN A 5 16.36 -3.88 -14.39
C GLN A 5 15.45 -2.63 -14.39
N ALA A 6 14.14 -2.80 -14.14
CA ALA A 6 13.20 -1.67 -14.06
C ALA A 6 13.58 -0.67 -12.95
N LEU A 7 13.95 -1.17 -11.77
CA LEU A 7 14.42 -0.34 -10.65
C LEU A 7 15.71 0.40 -10.99
N LEU A 8 16.69 -0.28 -11.60
CA LEU A 8 17.96 0.35 -12.00
C LEU A 8 17.73 1.46 -13.04
N LEU A 9 16.83 1.26 -14.00
CA LEU A 9 16.46 2.27 -14.97
C LEU A 9 15.82 3.49 -14.28
N ALA A 10 14.85 3.27 -13.39
CA ALA A 10 14.20 4.35 -12.65
C ALA A 10 15.20 5.13 -11.76
N LEU A 11 16.12 4.44 -11.09
CA LEU A 11 17.15 5.10 -10.28
C LEU A 11 18.16 5.91 -11.10
N ALA A 12 18.40 5.54 -12.35
CA ALA A 12 19.36 6.20 -13.22
C ALA A 12 18.81 7.52 -13.81
N THR A 13 17.49 7.71 -13.87
CA THR A 13 16.87 8.90 -14.47
C THR A 13 16.84 10.11 -13.53
N VAL A 14 16.96 9.90 -12.22
CA VAL A 14 16.88 10.97 -11.22
C VAL A 14 18.23 11.18 -10.54
N PRO A 15 18.90 12.34 -10.71
CA PRO A 15 20.11 12.64 -9.97
C PRO A 15 19.76 12.81 -8.49
N LEU A 16 20.10 11.82 -7.68
CA LEU A 16 19.88 11.82 -6.23
C LEU A 16 20.98 12.58 -5.46
N GLY A 17 21.80 13.36 -6.17
CA GLY A 17 22.82 14.23 -5.61
C GLY A 17 22.22 15.54 -5.10
N GLY A 18 22.52 15.88 -3.84
CA GLY A 18 22.06 17.10 -3.18
C GLY A 18 21.08 16.78 -2.06
N CYS A 19 21.48 17.13 -0.83
CA CYS A 19 20.54 17.41 0.25
C CYS A 19 20.05 18.84 0.05
N PRO A 20 18.78 19.09 -0.32
CA PRO A 20 18.22 20.41 -0.13
C PRO A 20 17.93 20.56 1.36
N SER A 21 18.66 21.46 2.00
CA SER A 21 18.72 21.65 3.46
C SER A 21 17.51 22.39 4.05
N THR A 22 16.30 22.26 3.51
CA THR A 22 15.20 23.16 3.90
C THR A 22 13.77 22.63 3.75
N TRP A 23 13.34 21.44 4.18
CA TRP A 23 11.89 21.12 4.03
C TRP A 23 11.29 20.33 5.21
N ASN A 24 10.06 20.74 5.56
CA ASN A 24 9.31 20.58 6.82
C ASN A 24 8.95 19.12 7.13
N CYS A 25 8.93 18.74 8.42
CA CYS A 25 8.67 17.36 8.89
C CYS A 25 7.31 17.25 9.60
N HIS A 26 6.24 17.42 8.83
CA HIS A 26 4.89 17.03 9.23
C HIS A 26 4.25 16.39 7.99
N PRO A 27 3.70 15.15 8.05
CA PRO A 27 2.73 14.78 7.03
C PRO A 27 1.66 15.88 7.05
N ASP A 28 1.24 16.35 5.88
CA ASP A 28 0.19 17.37 5.90
C ASP A 28 -1.04 16.69 6.52
N GLU A 29 -1.45 17.24 7.65
CA GLU A 29 -2.65 16.88 8.37
C GLU A 29 -3.67 17.94 7.98
N GLU A 30 -4.84 17.50 7.52
CA GLU A 30 -5.93 18.41 7.24
C GLU A 30 -7.17 17.93 7.97
N ASP A 31 -7.85 18.89 8.60
CA ASP A 31 -9.26 18.68 8.90
C ASP A 31 -9.96 18.53 7.56
N PHE A 32 -10.59 17.38 7.34
CA PHE A 32 -11.36 17.15 6.14
C PHE A 32 -12.85 17.24 6.45
N SER A 33 -13.58 17.63 5.40
CA SER A 33 -15.03 17.57 5.36
C SER A 33 -15.43 17.02 4.01
N VAL A 34 -16.04 15.85 4.00
CA VAL A 34 -16.61 15.22 2.82
C VAL A 34 -18.12 15.46 2.86
N ASP A 35 -18.65 16.02 1.78
CA ASP A 35 -20.09 16.09 1.49
C ASP A 35 -20.25 15.70 0.02
N GLU A 36 -20.36 14.39 -0.22
CA GLU A 36 -20.26 13.84 -1.56
C GLU A 36 -21.36 12.83 -1.85
N ALA A 37 -21.81 12.84 -3.11
CA ALA A 37 -22.73 11.83 -3.60
C ALA A 37 -21.99 10.50 -3.79
N VAL A 38 -22.68 9.40 -3.48
CA VAL A 38 -22.16 8.05 -3.66
C VAL A 38 -23.12 7.28 -4.55
N SER A 39 -22.61 6.73 -5.64
CA SER A 39 -23.41 5.93 -6.58
C SER A 39 -23.59 4.49 -6.10
N ALA A 40 -24.59 3.80 -6.64
CA ALA A 40 -24.78 2.36 -6.38
C ALA A 40 -23.57 1.53 -6.80
N ALA A 41 -22.97 1.86 -7.95
CA ALA A 41 -21.77 1.21 -8.44
C ALA A 41 -20.56 1.42 -7.50
N GLU A 42 -20.39 2.62 -6.93
CA GLU A 42 -19.33 2.85 -5.93
C GLU A 42 -19.58 2.06 -4.64
N ILE A 43 -20.83 1.95 -4.18
CA ILE A 43 -21.17 1.10 -3.02
C ILE A 43 -20.88 -0.37 -3.33
N ASP A 44 -21.23 -0.84 -4.52
CA ASP A 44 -20.89 -2.20 -4.98
C ASP A 44 -19.39 -2.42 -5.05
N GLU A 45 -18.62 -1.44 -5.53
CA GLU A 45 -17.15 -1.49 -5.56
C GLU A 45 -16.55 -1.53 -4.14
N ILE A 46 -17.07 -0.73 -3.21
CA ILE A 46 -16.63 -0.71 -1.80
C ILE A 46 -16.96 -2.04 -1.12
N ILE A 47 -18.16 -2.58 -1.36
CA ILE A 47 -18.59 -3.90 -0.88
C ILE A 47 -17.69 -4.99 -1.46
N ALA A 48 -17.40 -4.94 -2.77
CA ALA A 48 -16.56 -5.91 -3.47
C ALA A 48 -15.08 -5.81 -3.08
N ALA A 49 -14.60 -4.61 -2.70
CA ALA A 49 -13.24 -4.38 -2.23
C ALA A 49 -12.98 -4.94 -0.83
N GLY A 50 -14.04 -5.26 -0.06
CA GLY A 50 -13.97 -6.15 1.10
C GLY A 50 -13.03 -5.70 2.22
N TYR A 51 -13.24 -4.50 2.77
CA TYR A 51 -12.44 -3.98 3.91
C TYR A 51 -12.72 -4.68 5.26
N THR A 52 -13.77 -5.51 5.36
CA THR A 52 -14.07 -6.43 6.49
C THR A 52 -15.02 -7.56 6.04
N ASP A 53 -15.09 -8.67 6.78
CA ASP A 53 -16.02 -9.77 6.46
C ASP A 53 -17.51 -9.37 6.61
N GLN A 54 -18.34 -9.83 5.66
CA GLN A 54 -19.80 -9.65 5.59
C GLN A 54 -20.30 -8.20 5.42
N VAL A 55 -19.67 -7.45 4.53
CA VAL A 55 -20.21 -6.15 4.09
C VAL A 55 -21.22 -6.38 2.96
N SER A 56 -22.47 -5.98 3.18
CA SER A 56 -23.55 -5.92 2.22
C SER A 56 -24.09 -4.49 2.19
N TRP A 57 -25.04 -4.21 1.30
CA TRP A 57 -25.73 -2.92 1.28
C TRP A 57 -26.35 -2.57 2.65
N GLU A 58 -26.75 -3.56 3.44
CA GLU A 58 -27.34 -3.36 4.77
C GLU A 58 -26.32 -3.20 5.90
N THR A 59 -25.07 -3.62 5.71
CA THR A 59 -24.03 -3.65 6.77
C THR A 59 -22.82 -2.76 6.47
N VAL A 60 -22.77 -2.14 5.28
CA VAL A 60 -21.72 -1.19 4.93
C VAL A 60 -21.70 -0.02 5.91
N LYS A 61 -20.53 0.21 6.50
CA LYS A 61 -20.32 1.25 7.51
C LYS A 61 -20.05 2.59 6.86
N CYS A 62 -20.51 3.65 7.51
CA CYS A 62 -20.28 5.01 7.05
C CYS A 62 -18.80 5.32 6.95
N GLU A 63 -18.02 4.91 7.94
CA GLU A 63 -16.58 5.15 8.07
C GLU A 63 -15.80 4.56 6.89
N THR A 64 -16.18 3.36 6.44
CA THR A 64 -15.58 2.71 5.27
C THR A 64 -15.89 3.47 3.98
N VAL A 65 -17.13 3.93 3.81
CA VAL A 65 -17.50 4.74 2.64
C VAL A 65 -16.82 6.11 2.70
N CYS A 66 -16.72 6.70 3.90
CA CYS A 66 -16.05 7.96 4.13
C CYS A 66 -14.56 7.89 3.79
N ASP A 67 -13.83 6.87 4.25
CA ASP A 67 -12.41 6.70 3.94
C ASP A 67 -12.16 6.53 2.43
N VAL A 68 -12.97 5.69 1.76
CA VAL A 68 -12.85 5.50 0.30
C VAL A 68 -13.19 6.78 -0.47
N VAL A 69 -14.24 7.50 -0.08
CA VAL A 69 -14.64 8.74 -0.74
C VAL A 69 -13.64 9.86 -0.46
N TYR A 70 -13.15 9.98 0.78
CA TYR A 70 -12.11 10.93 1.14
C TYR A 70 -10.82 10.63 0.36
N ASN A 71 -10.42 9.35 0.27
CA ASN A 71 -9.30 8.94 -0.55
C ASN A 71 -9.53 9.23 -2.04
N ARG A 72 -10.73 9.03 -2.58
CA ARG A 72 -11.05 9.37 -3.97
C ARG A 72 -10.93 10.87 -4.24
N VAL A 73 -11.43 11.70 -3.31
CA VAL A 73 -11.51 13.16 -3.48
C VAL A 73 -10.17 13.83 -3.20
N ARG A 74 -9.42 13.34 -2.20
CA ARG A 74 -8.17 13.94 -1.73
C ARG A 74 -6.91 13.14 -1.95
N GLY A 75 -7.00 11.82 -2.09
CA GLY A 75 -5.86 10.92 -2.19
C GLY A 75 -5.24 10.57 -0.83
N TRP A 76 -5.84 11.00 0.27
CA TRP A 76 -5.33 10.84 1.65
C TRP A 76 -6.13 9.73 2.37
N GLN A 77 -5.67 9.27 3.53
CA GLN A 77 -6.41 8.33 4.37
C GLN A 77 -7.02 9.03 5.58
N THR A 78 -8.15 8.54 6.08
CA THR A 78 -8.71 9.06 7.34
C THR A 78 -7.86 8.54 8.51
N ALA A 79 -7.26 9.45 9.28
CA ALA A 79 -6.60 9.12 10.54
C ALA A 79 -7.65 8.91 11.63
N GLU A 80 -8.59 9.85 11.72
CA GLU A 80 -9.72 9.81 12.64
C GLU A 80 -10.97 10.30 11.90
N ILE A 81 -12.11 9.64 12.15
CA ILE A 81 -13.41 10.10 11.67
C ILE A 81 -14.19 10.53 12.91
N GLU A 82 -14.35 11.85 13.07
CA GLU A 82 -15.03 12.44 14.22
C GLU A 82 -16.55 12.32 14.07
N THR A 83 -17.05 12.55 12.85
CA THR A 83 -18.47 12.43 12.54
C THR A 83 -18.68 11.76 11.19
N CYS A 84 -19.73 10.94 11.08
CA CYS A 84 -20.06 10.26 9.84
C CYS A 84 -21.57 10.00 9.73
N SER A 85 -22.16 10.37 8.59
CA SER A 85 -23.53 10.08 8.21
C SER A 85 -23.58 9.55 6.77
N LEU A 86 -24.15 8.36 6.59
CA LEU A 86 -24.31 7.73 5.29
C LEU A 86 -25.79 7.55 4.97
N THR A 87 -26.20 8.04 3.81
CA THR A 87 -27.47 7.69 3.16
C THR A 87 -27.16 6.85 1.94
N LEU A 88 -27.69 5.64 1.88
CA LEU A 88 -27.46 4.76 0.74
C LEU A 88 -28.28 5.20 -0.49
N PRO A 89 -27.82 4.87 -1.70
CA PRO A 89 -28.61 5.02 -2.91
C PRO A 89 -29.98 4.33 -2.79
N GLU A 90 -30.99 4.90 -3.42
CA GLU A 90 -32.37 4.42 -3.30
C GLU A 90 -32.55 3.00 -3.84
N ASN A 91 -31.90 2.68 -4.96
CA ASN A 91 -31.91 1.33 -5.52
C ASN A 91 -30.49 0.83 -5.84
N PRO A 92 -30.17 -0.44 -5.50
CA PRO A 92 -28.89 -1.06 -5.84
C PRO A 92 -28.62 -1.22 -7.33
N ASP A 93 -29.66 -1.22 -8.17
CA ASP A 93 -29.53 -1.31 -9.63
C ASP A 93 -29.14 0.04 -10.29
N GLY A 94 -28.86 1.07 -9.49
CA GLY A 94 -28.48 2.40 -9.94
C GLY A 94 -29.66 3.26 -10.42
N THR A 95 -30.90 2.79 -10.26
CA THR A 95 -32.09 3.61 -10.51
C THR A 95 -32.47 4.44 -9.28
N GLY A 96 -33.16 5.58 -9.46
CA GLY A 96 -33.56 6.44 -8.34
C GLY A 96 -32.48 7.44 -7.88
N ALA A 97 -32.63 7.98 -6.68
CA ALA A 97 -31.72 9.01 -6.16
C ALA A 97 -30.35 8.42 -5.71
N PRO A 98 -29.22 9.12 -5.96
CA PRO A 98 -27.92 8.69 -5.46
C PRO A 98 -27.84 8.78 -3.94
N GLY A 99 -26.96 7.98 -3.35
CA GLY A 99 -26.62 8.06 -1.95
C GLY A 99 -25.78 9.28 -1.65
N LYS A 100 -25.49 9.49 -0.37
CA LYS A 100 -24.69 10.60 0.11
C LYS A 100 -23.92 10.20 1.36
N VAL A 101 -22.63 10.51 1.39
CA VAL A 101 -21.82 10.43 2.61
C VAL A 101 -21.46 11.85 3.05
N VAL A 102 -21.62 12.11 4.34
CA VAL A 102 -21.18 13.34 4.99
C VAL A 102 -20.33 12.96 6.19
N CYS A 103 -19.06 13.32 6.18
CA CYS A 103 -18.16 13.01 7.29
C CYS A 103 -17.09 14.08 7.47
N ASP A 104 -16.65 14.23 8.72
CA ASP A 104 -15.60 15.16 9.13
C ASP A 104 -14.58 14.41 9.99
N GLY A 105 -13.32 14.81 9.90
CA GLY A 105 -12.27 14.20 10.70
C GLY A 105 -10.89 14.70 10.33
N LEU A 106 -9.88 13.95 10.75
CA LEU A 106 -8.48 14.25 10.48
C LEU A 106 -7.96 13.34 9.37
N GLY A 107 -7.42 13.93 8.32
CA GLY A 107 -6.79 13.23 7.20
C GLY A 107 -5.28 13.19 7.35
N ILE A 108 -4.67 12.05 6.99
CA ILE A 108 -3.21 11.90 6.94
C ILE A 108 -2.75 11.35 5.60
N GLU A 109 -1.57 11.82 5.18
CA GLU A 109 -1.01 11.60 3.85
C GLU A 109 -0.19 10.28 3.68
N TYR A 110 -0.01 9.46 4.73
CA TYR A 110 1.13 8.55 4.92
C TYR A 110 1.33 7.37 3.92
N TYR A 111 2.60 7.05 3.57
CA TYR A 111 3.01 5.78 2.93
C TYR A 111 4.45 5.29 3.27
N CYS A 112 4.56 3.99 3.57
CA CYS A 112 5.62 3.05 3.15
C CYS A 112 5.01 1.65 3.23
N LYS A 113 4.70 0.99 2.11
CA LYS A 113 3.86 -0.23 2.11
C LYS A 113 4.63 -1.48 1.68
N GLY A 114 4.69 -2.47 2.56
CA GLY A 114 4.85 -3.88 2.20
C GLY A 114 3.52 -4.48 1.74
N ARG A 115 3.53 -5.74 1.29
CA ARG A 115 2.36 -6.47 0.79
C ARG A 115 1.32 -6.68 1.90
N ARG A 116 0.07 -6.23 1.72
CA ARG A 116 -0.97 -6.37 2.76
C ARG A 116 -1.71 -7.71 2.67
N PRO A 117 -2.21 -8.26 3.81
CA PRO A 117 -3.23 -9.29 3.76
C PRO A 117 -4.50 -8.73 3.12
N LEU A 118 -5.34 -9.61 2.56
CA LEU A 118 -6.66 -9.19 2.11
C LEU A 118 -7.49 -8.69 3.30
N GLY A 119 -8.22 -7.58 3.12
CA GLY A 119 -9.01 -6.96 4.20
C GLY A 119 -8.19 -6.28 5.31
N HIS A 120 -6.89 -5.99 5.07
CA HIS A 120 -6.04 -5.30 6.03
C HIS A 120 -6.53 -3.88 6.37
N VAL A 121 -6.52 -3.56 7.66
CA VAL A 121 -6.80 -2.21 8.19
C VAL A 121 -5.52 -1.62 8.75
N ASP A 122 -5.21 -0.39 8.33
CA ASP A 122 -4.07 0.39 8.81
C ASP A 122 -4.28 0.78 10.28
N ARG A 123 -3.21 0.69 11.12
CA ARG A 123 -3.22 1.19 12.51
C ARG A 123 -1.91 1.92 12.80
N GLY A 124 -2.01 3.16 13.29
CA GLY A 124 -0.88 3.96 13.75
C GLY A 124 -0.80 4.03 15.28
N ASP A 125 0.37 4.42 15.80
CA ASP A 125 0.53 4.84 17.19
C ASP A 125 0.37 6.37 17.27
N GLU A 126 -0.79 6.82 17.74
CA GLU A 126 -1.14 8.23 17.88
C GLU A 126 -0.41 8.90 19.07
N ASP A 127 0.15 8.12 19.99
CA ASP A 127 0.73 8.61 21.24
C ASP A 127 2.21 9.04 21.10
N CYS A 128 2.87 8.72 19.98
CA CYS A 128 4.26 9.07 19.76
C CYS A 128 4.41 10.46 19.10
N SER A 129 4.96 11.42 19.82
CA SER A 129 5.19 12.78 19.28
C SER A 129 6.31 12.86 18.21
N ASP A 130 7.21 11.87 18.14
CA ASP A 130 8.33 11.88 17.20
C ASP A 130 7.93 11.37 15.81
N ALA A 131 8.14 12.20 14.79
CA ALA A 131 7.70 11.90 13.42
C ALA A 131 8.46 10.71 12.81
N LEU A 132 9.76 10.57 13.13
CA LEU A 132 10.56 9.42 12.70
C LEU A 132 10.08 8.14 13.38
N GLY A 133 9.84 8.17 14.68
CA GLY A 133 9.24 7.06 15.43
C GLY A 133 7.92 6.59 14.83
N ARG A 134 6.98 7.51 14.54
CA ARG A 134 5.69 7.17 13.89
C ARG A 134 5.88 6.53 12.52
N SER A 135 6.75 7.10 11.67
CA SER A 135 7.09 6.53 10.36
C SER A 135 7.61 5.10 10.46
N LEU A 136 8.57 4.87 11.36
CA LEU A 136 9.19 3.56 11.54
C LEU A 136 8.22 2.55 12.13
N ALA A 137 7.32 2.98 13.03
CA ALA A 137 6.28 2.12 13.58
C ALA A 137 5.26 1.70 12.53
N ALA A 138 4.82 2.63 11.66
CA ALA A 138 3.96 2.33 10.52
C ALA A 138 4.63 1.35 9.54
N MET A 139 5.92 1.54 9.24
CA MET A 139 6.68 0.59 8.43
C MET A 139 6.72 -0.79 9.09
N ALA A 140 7.08 -0.86 10.38
CA ALA A 140 7.16 -2.11 11.12
C ALA A 140 5.84 -2.89 11.15
N TYR A 141 4.72 -2.18 11.33
CA TYR A 141 3.38 -2.77 11.28
C TYR A 141 3.09 -3.38 9.90
N LEU A 142 3.47 -2.70 8.82
CA LEU A 142 3.25 -3.17 7.46
C LEU A 142 4.15 -4.35 7.09
N GLU A 143 5.40 -4.38 7.55
CA GLU A 143 6.23 -5.58 7.38
C GLU A 143 5.63 -6.77 8.14
N ALA A 144 5.14 -6.54 9.36
CA ALA A 144 4.46 -7.58 10.13
C ALA A 144 3.17 -8.08 9.44
N ALA A 145 2.43 -7.18 8.79
CA ALA A 145 1.26 -7.56 7.99
C ALA A 145 1.67 -8.35 6.74
N SER A 146 2.82 -8.03 6.14
CA SER A 146 3.34 -8.72 4.95
C SER A 146 3.70 -10.18 5.20
N VAL A 147 4.09 -10.52 6.43
CA VAL A 147 4.24 -11.92 6.86
C VAL A 147 2.94 -12.69 6.61
N LEU A 148 1.81 -12.17 7.11
CA LEU A 148 0.51 -12.82 7.01
C LEU A 148 0.06 -12.90 5.54
N ALA A 149 0.31 -11.84 4.75
CA ALA A 149 -0.06 -11.78 3.35
C ALA A 149 0.64 -12.86 2.50
N PHE A 150 1.92 -13.09 2.76
CA PHE A 150 2.70 -14.11 2.06
C PHE A 150 2.36 -15.53 2.51
N GLU A 151 2.08 -15.73 3.79
CA GLU A 151 1.60 -17.01 4.33
C GLU A 151 0.24 -17.38 3.74
N GLU A 152 -0.70 -16.44 3.73
CA GLU A 152 -2.02 -16.58 3.10
C GLU A 152 -1.89 -16.93 1.62
N LEU A 153 -1.05 -16.21 0.88
CA LEU A 153 -0.84 -16.48 -0.55
C LEU A 153 -0.25 -17.89 -0.76
N ALA A 154 0.69 -18.33 0.08
CA ALA A 154 1.25 -19.68 -0.01
C ALA A 154 0.17 -20.75 0.20
N GLU A 155 -0.76 -20.53 1.14
CA GLU A 155 -1.90 -21.43 1.38
C GLU A 155 -2.88 -21.45 0.21
N GLN A 156 -3.23 -20.29 -0.34
CA GLN A 156 -4.11 -20.17 -1.51
C GLN A 156 -3.51 -20.90 -2.73
N LEU A 157 -2.21 -20.66 -3.01
CA LEU A 157 -1.50 -21.33 -4.09
C LEU A 157 -1.52 -22.86 -3.91
N ARG A 158 -1.27 -23.37 -2.70
CA ARG A 158 -1.38 -24.81 -2.42
C ARG A 158 -2.79 -25.33 -2.69
N GLY A 159 -3.82 -24.62 -2.21
CA GLY A 159 -5.23 -24.97 -2.43
C GLY A 159 -5.60 -25.07 -3.91
N TRP A 160 -4.93 -24.31 -4.76
CA TRP A 160 -5.15 -24.30 -6.21
C TRP A 160 -4.24 -25.24 -7.01
N GLY A 161 -3.32 -25.95 -6.35
CA GLY A 161 -2.30 -26.77 -7.04
C GLY A 161 -1.29 -25.91 -7.80
N GLY A 162 -0.95 -24.75 -7.27
CA GLY A 162 0.04 -23.82 -7.83
C GLY A 162 1.47 -24.39 -7.84
N PRO A 163 2.39 -23.76 -8.57
CA PRO A 163 3.77 -24.23 -8.68
C PRO A 163 4.48 -24.21 -7.33
N GLU A 164 5.11 -25.33 -6.95
CA GLU A 164 5.82 -25.46 -5.67
C GLU A 164 6.88 -24.36 -5.48
N ALA A 165 7.60 -24.02 -6.55
CA ALA A 165 8.62 -22.97 -6.51
C ALA A 165 8.06 -21.58 -6.16
N LEU A 166 6.79 -21.28 -6.50
CA LEU A 166 6.15 -20.01 -6.11
C LEU A 166 5.70 -20.06 -4.65
N ILE A 167 5.17 -21.19 -4.19
CA ILE A 167 4.80 -21.42 -2.79
C ILE A 167 6.01 -21.28 -1.87
N GLU A 168 7.12 -21.93 -2.20
CA GLU A 168 8.38 -21.83 -1.43
C GLU A 168 8.90 -20.40 -1.37
N ARG A 169 8.78 -19.64 -2.46
CA ARG A 169 9.19 -18.23 -2.50
C ARG A 169 8.28 -17.33 -1.67
N CYS A 170 6.97 -17.58 -1.63
CA CYS A 170 6.07 -16.87 -0.71
C CYS A 170 6.47 -17.11 0.75
N LEU A 171 6.73 -18.35 1.13
CA LEU A 171 7.18 -18.66 2.50
C LEU A 171 8.55 -18.04 2.82
N ALA A 172 9.46 -18.00 1.84
CA ALA A 172 10.74 -17.33 2.01
C ALA A 172 10.56 -15.82 2.20
N ALA A 173 9.67 -15.19 1.42
CA ALA A 173 9.32 -13.78 1.58
C ALA A 173 8.71 -13.51 2.97
N ALA A 174 7.77 -14.34 3.43
CA ALA A 174 7.22 -14.23 4.79
C ALA A 174 8.32 -14.32 5.88
N ALA A 175 9.35 -15.14 5.67
CA ALA A 175 10.48 -15.22 6.59
C ALA A 175 11.38 -13.96 6.55
N ASP A 176 11.60 -13.39 5.37
CA ASP A 176 12.31 -12.11 5.19
C ASP A 176 11.52 -10.99 5.90
N GLU A 177 10.19 -10.94 5.74
CA GLU A 177 9.33 -9.92 6.37
C GLU A 177 9.27 -9.98 7.89
N ARG A 178 9.37 -11.17 8.50
CA ARG A 178 9.50 -11.28 9.96
C ARG A 178 10.76 -10.55 10.43
N VAL A 179 11.86 -10.68 9.68
CA VAL A 179 13.11 -9.99 10.02
C VAL A 179 13.00 -8.49 9.76
N HIS A 180 12.31 -8.06 8.71
CA HIS A 180 12.04 -6.64 8.45
C HIS A 180 11.20 -6.03 9.57
N ALA A 181 10.11 -6.68 9.98
CA ALA A 181 9.25 -6.24 11.07
C ALA A 181 10.02 -6.09 12.38
N GLU A 182 10.84 -7.08 12.75
CA GLU A 182 11.69 -7.00 13.95
C GLU A 182 12.69 -5.84 13.89
N MET A 183 13.34 -5.66 12.74
CA MET A 183 14.32 -4.59 12.54
C MET A 183 13.68 -3.20 12.60
N MET A 184 12.55 -3.01 11.93
CA MET A 184 11.83 -1.73 11.91
C MET A 184 11.21 -1.43 13.27
N THR A 185 10.72 -2.44 13.99
CA THR A 185 10.25 -2.31 15.37
C THR A 185 11.35 -1.81 16.28
N ALA A 186 12.55 -2.41 16.22
CA ALA A 186 13.68 -1.96 17.04
C ALA A 186 14.05 -0.49 16.76
N LEU A 187 14.04 -0.07 15.49
CA LEU A 187 14.29 1.31 15.11
C LEU A 187 13.19 2.28 15.59
N ALA A 188 11.92 1.85 15.56
CA ALA A 188 10.79 2.62 16.07
C ALA A 188 10.84 2.78 17.59
N GLU A 189 11.14 1.70 18.32
CA GLU A 189 11.29 1.69 19.78
C GLU A 189 12.46 2.56 20.25
N GLU A 190 13.56 2.61 19.49
CA GLU A 190 14.68 3.54 19.74
C GLU A 190 14.26 5.02 19.67
N GLN A 191 13.20 5.34 18.90
CA GLN A 191 12.60 6.67 18.85
C GLN A 191 11.45 6.85 19.86
N GLY A 192 11.16 5.83 20.67
CA GLY A 192 10.10 5.86 21.68
C GLY A 192 8.69 5.61 21.14
N ALA A 193 8.55 5.14 19.90
CA ALA A 193 7.27 4.71 19.35
C ALA A 193 6.94 3.28 19.75
N ARG A 194 5.65 2.92 19.77
CA ARG A 194 5.19 1.54 19.92
C ARG A 194 4.65 1.05 18.59
N VAL A 195 4.94 -0.21 18.25
CA VAL A 195 4.39 -0.85 17.07
C VAL A 195 3.11 -1.59 17.47
N PRO A 196 1.95 -1.29 16.86
CA PRO A 196 0.73 -2.05 17.09
C PRO A 196 0.92 -3.52 16.71
N VAL A 197 0.20 -4.40 17.40
CA VAL A 197 0.15 -5.82 17.03
C VAL A 197 -0.76 -5.97 15.81
N VAL A 198 -0.28 -6.67 14.79
CA VAL A 198 -1.11 -7.05 13.64
C VAL A 198 -2.10 -8.12 14.08
N GLU A 199 -3.38 -7.82 13.92
CA GLU A 199 -4.46 -8.79 14.18
C GLU A 199 -4.65 -9.66 12.93
N GLU A 200 -4.66 -10.98 13.10
CA GLU A 200 -5.08 -11.92 12.06
C GLU A 200 -6.58 -11.72 11.79
N ALA A 201 -6.92 -10.94 10.76
CA ALA A 201 -8.26 -10.95 10.20
C ALA A 201 -8.43 -12.26 9.41
N ARG A 202 -9.37 -13.11 9.82
CA ARG A 202 -9.73 -14.30 9.05
C ARG A 202 -10.62 -13.90 7.89
N SER A 203 -10.05 -13.54 6.75
CA SER A 203 -10.84 -13.27 5.55
C SER A 203 -11.54 -14.53 5.03
N GLU A 204 -12.72 -14.34 4.45
CA GLU A 204 -13.37 -15.34 3.61
C GLU A 204 -12.41 -15.84 2.50
N PRO A 205 -12.51 -17.11 2.06
CA PRO A 205 -11.63 -17.63 1.02
C PRO A 205 -11.72 -16.81 -0.27
N ALA A 206 -10.65 -16.07 -0.57
CA ALA A 206 -10.57 -15.27 -1.78
C ALA A 206 -10.50 -16.18 -3.02
N ASP A 207 -11.24 -15.81 -4.07
CA ASP A 207 -11.12 -16.48 -5.36
C ASP A 207 -9.84 -16.04 -6.11
N ARG A 208 -9.56 -16.69 -7.24
CA ARG A 208 -8.35 -16.39 -8.03
C ARG A 208 -8.34 -14.98 -8.61
N LEU A 209 -9.51 -14.42 -8.94
CA LEU A 209 -9.62 -13.07 -9.48
C LEU A 209 -9.27 -12.05 -8.41
N ALA A 210 -9.84 -12.17 -7.21
CA ALA A 210 -9.55 -11.31 -6.07
C ALA A 210 -8.04 -11.30 -5.75
N VAL A 211 -7.41 -12.47 -5.69
CA VAL A 211 -5.97 -12.59 -5.43
C VAL A 211 -5.12 -12.03 -6.58
N ALA A 212 -5.57 -12.19 -7.84
CA ALA A 212 -4.88 -11.61 -8.98
C ALA A 212 -4.97 -10.08 -9.04
N LEU A 213 -6.14 -9.51 -8.70
CA LEU A 213 -6.35 -8.07 -8.56
C LEU A 213 -5.44 -7.52 -7.47
N HIS A 214 -5.49 -8.13 -6.29
CA HIS A 214 -4.67 -7.75 -5.16
C HIS A 214 -3.16 -7.83 -5.47
N ASN A 215 -2.69 -8.95 -6.04
CA ASN A 215 -1.28 -9.10 -6.43
C ASN A 215 -0.85 -8.09 -7.50
N ALA A 216 -1.74 -7.73 -8.43
CA ALA A 216 -1.44 -6.74 -9.46
C ALA A 216 -1.28 -5.32 -8.90
N VAL A 217 -1.99 -4.96 -7.84
CA VAL A 217 -1.91 -3.65 -7.19
C VAL A 217 -0.83 -3.65 -6.12
N GLU A 218 -0.97 -4.48 -5.09
CA GLU A 218 -0.08 -4.47 -3.93
C GLU A 218 1.31 -5.00 -4.28
N GLY A 219 1.41 -6.14 -4.95
CA GLY A 219 2.71 -6.75 -5.25
C GLY A 219 3.42 -6.12 -6.46
N CYS A 220 2.76 -6.17 -7.62
CA CYS A 220 3.41 -5.74 -8.87
C CYS A 220 3.70 -4.24 -8.90
N VAL A 221 2.87 -3.41 -8.26
CA VAL A 221 3.01 -1.96 -8.30
C VAL A 221 3.57 -1.42 -6.99
N HIS A 222 2.88 -1.63 -5.86
CA HIS A 222 3.26 -0.96 -4.60
C HIS A 222 4.52 -1.51 -3.96
N GLU A 223 4.63 -2.83 -3.76
CA GLU A 223 5.81 -3.49 -3.19
C GLU A 223 7.05 -3.26 -4.06
N THR A 224 6.88 -3.36 -5.38
CA THR A 224 7.97 -3.07 -6.33
C THR A 224 8.40 -1.59 -6.27
N PHE A 225 7.46 -0.64 -6.11
CA PHE A 225 7.80 0.77 -5.92
C PHE A 225 8.44 1.03 -4.54
N SER A 226 8.02 0.33 -3.48
CA SER A 226 8.63 0.41 -2.16
C SER A 226 10.10 -0.01 -2.18
N ALA A 227 10.48 -1.03 -2.97
CA ALA A 227 11.88 -1.41 -3.18
C ALA A 227 12.72 -0.25 -3.75
N LEU A 228 12.14 0.56 -4.67
CA LEU A 228 12.79 1.74 -5.24
C LEU A 228 13.07 2.81 -4.18
N LEU A 229 12.12 3.02 -3.27
CA LEU A 229 12.22 3.99 -2.18
C LEU A 229 13.20 3.53 -1.11
N ALA A 230 13.16 2.26 -0.73
CA ALA A 230 14.15 1.65 0.16
C ALA A 230 15.57 1.85 -0.39
N ALA A 231 15.78 1.66 -1.70
CA ALA A 231 17.07 1.93 -2.33
C ALA A 231 17.47 3.42 -2.31
N CYS A 232 16.51 4.35 -2.24
CA CYS A 232 16.78 5.77 -2.02
C CYS A 232 17.19 6.04 -0.57
N TYR A 233 16.43 5.54 0.41
CA TYR A 233 16.72 5.71 1.84
C TYR A 233 18.04 5.06 2.24
N ALA A 234 18.37 3.89 1.66
CA ALA A 234 19.65 3.21 1.84
C ALA A 234 20.86 4.11 1.52
N ARG A 235 20.71 5.07 0.59
CA ARG A 235 21.76 6.00 0.20
C ARG A 235 21.71 7.33 0.95
N ARG A 236 20.52 7.76 1.38
CA ARG A 236 20.26 9.14 1.80
C ARG A 236 19.92 9.31 3.28
N ALA A 237 19.46 8.25 3.95
CA ALA A 237 19.12 8.32 5.36
C ALA A 237 20.30 8.84 6.19
N HIS A 238 20.04 9.65 7.20
CA HIS A 238 21.06 10.36 7.97
C HIS A 238 21.93 9.40 8.79
N SER A 239 21.31 8.41 9.43
CA SER A 239 22.02 7.48 10.29
C SER A 239 22.60 6.29 9.51
N PRO A 240 23.82 5.81 9.86
CA PRO A 240 24.35 4.58 9.28
C PRO A 240 23.49 3.34 9.56
N ALA A 241 22.72 3.33 10.66
CA ALA A 241 21.83 2.24 11.01
C ALA A 241 20.65 2.17 10.05
N LEU A 242 19.96 3.30 9.80
CA LEU A 242 18.87 3.40 8.83
C LEU A 242 19.34 3.02 7.43
N ARG A 243 20.50 3.53 6.99
CA ARG A 243 21.05 3.17 5.66
C ARG A 243 21.27 1.66 5.50
N ARG A 244 21.76 0.97 6.53
CA ARG A 244 21.95 -0.49 6.48
C ARG A 244 20.62 -1.25 6.49
N ALA A 245 19.67 -0.80 7.29
CA ALA A 245 18.32 -1.38 7.32
C ALA A 245 17.66 -1.30 5.94
N PHE A 246 17.58 -0.09 5.37
CA PHE A 246 16.98 0.11 4.05
C PHE A 246 17.75 -0.52 2.90
N ALA A 247 19.08 -0.69 3.02
CA ALA A 247 19.85 -1.43 2.02
C ALA A 247 19.44 -2.91 1.97
N ARG A 248 19.19 -3.50 3.15
CA ARG A 248 18.67 -4.87 3.25
C ARG A 248 17.25 -4.97 2.68
N LEU A 249 16.34 -4.11 3.15
CA LEU A 249 14.97 -4.07 2.61
C LEU A 249 15.00 -3.93 1.09
N ALA A 250 15.78 -3.01 0.53
CA ALA A 250 15.84 -2.82 -0.92
C ALA A 250 16.21 -4.10 -1.69
N ASP A 251 17.18 -4.87 -1.19
CA ASP A 251 17.60 -6.13 -1.81
C ASP A 251 16.53 -7.24 -1.65
N ASP A 252 15.85 -7.28 -0.51
CA ASP A 252 14.82 -8.26 -0.17
C ASP A 252 13.51 -7.94 -0.94
N GLU A 253 13.04 -6.69 -0.88
CA GLU A 253 11.86 -6.18 -1.60
C GLU A 253 12.02 -6.23 -3.12
N THR A 254 13.24 -6.12 -3.66
CA THR A 254 13.48 -6.34 -5.10
C THR A 254 13.13 -7.79 -5.49
N ARG A 255 13.42 -8.77 -4.62
CA ARG A 255 13.06 -10.18 -4.86
C ARG A 255 11.57 -10.41 -4.65
N HIS A 256 10.95 -9.75 -3.67
CA HIS A 256 9.52 -9.83 -3.42
C HIS A 256 8.71 -9.26 -4.59
N GLY A 257 9.10 -8.08 -5.10
CA GLY A 257 8.55 -7.54 -6.33
C GLY A 257 8.69 -8.51 -7.49
N GLN A 258 9.86 -9.16 -7.67
CA GLN A 258 10.01 -10.16 -8.74
C GLN A 258 9.07 -11.35 -8.55
N LEU A 259 8.88 -11.81 -7.31
CA LEU A 259 7.89 -12.84 -6.97
C LEU A 259 6.47 -12.39 -7.35
N ALA A 260 6.07 -11.16 -7.02
CA ALA A 260 4.77 -10.63 -7.39
C ALA A 260 4.52 -10.68 -8.90
N TRP A 261 5.53 -10.37 -9.72
CA TRP A 261 5.39 -10.43 -11.17
C TRP A 261 5.36 -11.85 -11.73
N ASP A 262 6.11 -12.79 -11.15
CA ASP A 262 6.04 -14.20 -11.53
C ASP A 262 4.70 -14.82 -11.13
N LEU A 263 4.16 -14.46 -9.97
CA LEU A 263 2.81 -14.80 -9.53
C LEU A 263 1.75 -14.23 -10.47
N HIS A 264 1.92 -12.98 -10.88
CA HIS A 264 1.00 -12.33 -11.80
C HIS A 264 0.94 -13.07 -13.15
N GLU A 265 2.08 -13.48 -13.69
CA GLU A 265 2.12 -14.29 -14.93
C GLU A 265 1.36 -15.61 -14.75
N TRP A 266 1.60 -16.32 -13.65
CA TRP A 266 0.92 -17.58 -13.37
C TRP A 266 -0.59 -17.40 -13.17
N LEU A 267 -1.00 -16.45 -12.33
CA LEU A 267 -2.40 -16.13 -12.02
C LEU A 267 -3.16 -15.75 -13.28
N ARG A 268 -2.58 -14.91 -14.15
CA ARG A 268 -3.19 -14.56 -15.45
C ARG A 268 -3.49 -15.78 -16.30
N GLY A 269 -2.59 -16.77 -16.30
CA GLY A 269 -2.79 -18.04 -17.00
C GLY A 269 -3.99 -18.85 -16.50
N GLN A 270 -4.48 -18.57 -15.28
CA GLN A 270 -5.63 -19.23 -14.67
C GLN A 270 -6.96 -18.47 -14.86
N LEU A 271 -6.92 -17.26 -15.41
CA LEU A 271 -8.08 -16.38 -15.54
C LEU A 271 -8.66 -16.37 -16.96
N GLU A 272 -9.95 -16.09 -17.05
CA GLU A 272 -10.66 -15.82 -18.31
C GLU A 272 -10.31 -14.43 -18.88
N GLU A 273 -10.73 -14.14 -20.10
CA GLU A 273 -10.34 -12.91 -20.80
C GLU A 273 -10.85 -11.63 -20.11
N ASP A 274 -12.08 -11.64 -19.61
CA ASP A 274 -12.67 -10.50 -18.87
C ASP A 274 -11.93 -10.24 -17.56
N ASP A 275 -11.66 -11.29 -16.79
CA ASP A 275 -10.88 -11.22 -15.54
C ASP A 275 -9.48 -10.66 -15.78
N ARG A 276 -8.80 -11.09 -16.85
CA ARG A 276 -7.48 -10.53 -17.23
C ARG A 276 -7.57 -9.04 -17.54
N ARG A 277 -8.62 -8.59 -18.24
CA ARG A 277 -8.85 -7.16 -18.50
C ARG A 277 -9.04 -6.39 -17.20
N MET A 278 -9.79 -6.92 -16.24
CA MET A 278 -9.99 -6.28 -14.94
C MET A 278 -8.67 -6.12 -14.18
N VAL A 279 -7.84 -7.17 -14.17
CA VAL A 279 -6.52 -7.16 -13.54
C VAL A 279 -5.57 -6.16 -14.22
N ASP A 280 -5.55 -6.11 -15.56
CA ASP A 280 -4.72 -5.14 -16.30
C ASP A 280 -5.17 -3.70 -16.04
N ALA A 281 -6.48 -3.45 -15.97
CA ALA A 281 -7.04 -2.14 -15.67
C ALA A 281 -6.70 -1.70 -14.23
N ALA A 282 -6.81 -2.60 -13.26
CA ALA A 282 -6.43 -2.32 -11.87
C ALA A 282 -4.94 -1.97 -11.74
N ARG A 283 -4.06 -2.73 -12.40
CA ARG A 283 -2.62 -2.42 -12.43
C ARG A 283 -2.33 -1.06 -13.08
N SER A 284 -2.99 -0.75 -14.20
CA SER A 284 -2.80 0.52 -14.90
C SER A 284 -3.20 1.71 -14.01
N ARG A 285 -4.36 1.63 -13.34
CA ARG A 285 -4.79 2.66 -12.40
C ARG A 285 -3.78 2.85 -11.26
N ALA A 286 -3.33 1.75 -10.65
CA ALA A 286 -2.34 1.81 -9.59
C ALA A 286 -1.00 2.45 -10.05
N LEU A 287 -0.58 2.22 -11.29
CA LEU A 287 0.60 2.86 -11.88
C LEU A 287 0.40 4.36 -12.13
N ASP A 288 -0.79 4.76 -12.60
CA ASP A 288 -1.13 6.17 -12.83
C ASP A 288 -1.13 6.95 -11.50
N ASP A 289 -1.60 6.32 -10.42
CA ASP A 289 -1.64 6.89 -9.07
C ASP A 289 -0.24 7.04 -8.44
N LEU A 290 0.79 6.34 -8.93
CA LEU A 290 2.13 6.40 -8.34
C LEU A 290 2.74 7.80 -8.42
N ARG A 291 2.37 8.62 -9.40
CA ARG A 291 2.94 9.98 -9.54
C ARG A 291 2.62 10.84 -8.34
N GLU A 292 1.35 10.83 -7.93
CA GLU A 292 0.91 11.60 -6.77
C GLU A 292 1.54 11.04 -5.51
N ARG A 293 1.53 9.70 -5.35
CA ARG A 293 2.21 9.03 -4.22
C ARG A 293 3.70 9.38 -4.14
N GLY A 294 4.38 9.44 -5.28
CA GLY A 294 5.78 9.85 -5.37
C GLY A 294 6.03 11.26 -4.84
N ARG A 295 5.11 12.20 -5.04
CA ARG A 295 5.21 13.55 -4.46
C ARG A 295 5.08 13.52 -2.94
N VAL A 296 4.09 12.78 -2.45
CA VAL A 296 3.74 12.68 -1.03
C VAL A 296 4.85 12.04 -0.20
N LEU A 297 5.55 11.05 -0.74
CA LEU A 297 6.68 10.39 -0.05
C LEU A 297 7.85 11.32 0.27
N ALA A 298 7.85 12.54 -0.26
CA ALA A 298 8.78 13.60 0.13
C ALA A 298 8.46 14.24 1.50
N ALA A 299 7.27 14.00 2.05
CA ALA A 299 6.83 14.47 3.36
C ALA A 299 7.30 13.57 4.53
N LEU A 300 8.00 12.47 4.21
CA LEU A 300 8.58 11.61 5.25
C LEU A 300 9.66 12.36 6.07
N PRO A 301 9.93 11.92 7.31
CA PRO A 301 10.94 12.51 8.18
C PRO A 301 12.28 12.66 7.48
N ILE A 302 12.91 13.83 7.65
CA ILE A 302 14.15 14.19 6.96
C ILE A 302 15.29 13.20 7.26
N GLU A 303 15.25 12.53 8.40
CA GLU A 303 16.18 11.50 8.84
C GLU A 303 16.23 10.28 7.90
N LEU A 304 15.14 9.99 7.18
CA LEU A 304 15.10 8.96 6.15
C LEU A 304 15.76 9.43 4.85
N GLY A 305 15.99 10.74 4.72
CA GLY A 305 16.54 11.38 3.53
C GLY A 305 15.64 11.20 2.31
N PRO A 306 14.33 11.50 2.39
CA PRO A 306 13.43 11.28 1.27
C PRO A 306 13.83 12.08 0.03
N PRO A 307 13.42 11.64 -1.17
CA PRO A 307 13.52 12.47 -2.36
C PRO A 307 12.67 13.75 -2.19
N THR A 308 13.02 14.84 -2.87
CA THR A 308 12.11 16.00 -2.95
C THR A 308 10.82 15.61 -3.71
N PRO A 309 9.71 16.35 -3.59
CA PRO A 309 8.47 16.00 -4.30
C PRO A 309 8.67 15.80 -5.82
N ALA A 310 9.45 16.70 -6.46
CA ALA A 310 9.80 16.58 -7.87
C ALA A 310 10.68 15.36 -8.20
N GLN A 311 11.54 14.93 -7.28
CA GLN A 311 12.37 13.74 -7.45
C GLN A 311 11.52 12.47 -7.28
N GLY A 312 10.62 12.46 -6.30
CA GLY A 312 9.70 11.35 -6.08
C GLY A 312 8.70 11.16 -7.23
N GLU A 313 8.12 12.24 -7.76
CA GLU A 313 7.30 12.19 -8.97
C GLU A 313 8.08 11.68 -10.18
N ALA A 314 9.34 12.14 -10.36
CA ALA A 314 10.18 11.69 -11.46
C ALA A 314 10.55 10.21 -11.33
N LEU A 315 10.84 9.73 -10.12
CA LEU A 315 11.08 8.31 -9.83
C LEU A 315 9.84 7.48 -10.15
N ALA A 316 8.67 7.89 -9.67
CA ALA A 316 7.39 7.22 -9.95
C ALA A 316 7.08 7.17 -11.46
N THR A 317 7.28 8.29 -12.16
CA THR A 317 7.08 8.38 -13.61
C THR A 317 8.03 7.45 -14.36
N ALA A 318 9.31 7.45 -14.01
CA ALA A 318 10.31 6.61 -14.66
C ALA A 318 10.06 5.12 -14.37
N PHE A 319 9.63 4.80 -13.15
CA PHE A 319 9.26 3.45 -12.75
C PHE A 319 8.04 2.94 -13.52
N ALA A 320 6.96 3.72 -13.60
CA ALA A 320 5.77 3.36 -14.37
C ALA A 320 6.09 3.15 -15.85
N ALA A 321 6.95 4.00 -16.43
CA ALA A 321 7.42 3.83 -17.80
C ALA A 321 8.27 2.56 -17.99
N ALA A 322 9.10 2.20 -17.00
CA ALA A 322 9.94 1.01 -17.05
C ALA A 322 9.13 -0.29 -16.93
N LEU A 323 8.02 -0.28 -16.18
CA LEU A 323 7.11 -1.42 -16.07
C LEU A 323 6.18 -1.60 -17.28
N ALA A 324 5.93 -0.52 -18.02
CA ALA A 324 5.11 -0.56 -19.23
C ALA A 324 5.89 -0.95 -20.50
N ALA A 325 7.23 -0.99 -20.44
CA ALA A 325 8.13 -1.32 -21.54
C ALA A 325 8.40 -2.83 -21.64
#